data_AF-A0A7C7JVI3-F1
#
_entry.id   AF-A0A7C7JVI3-F1
#
_cell.length_a   1.000
_cell.length_b   1.000
_cell.length_c   1.000
_cell.angle_alpha   90.00
_cell.angle_beta   90.00
_cell.angle_gamma   90.00
#
_symmetry.space_group_name_H-M   'P 1'
#
loop_
_entity.id
_entity.type
_entity.pdbx_description
1 polymer ?
#
loop_
_entity_poly.entity_id
_entity_poly.type
_entity_poly.pdbx_seq_one_letter_code
_entity_poly.pdbx_strand_id
1 'polypeptide(L)' 'MNGLNALLSSVGGLVKGVTGAALTLIPLFLVVDIISPGTTNVVGNLGTLVDSFTGEGLTGLVILLFLLALWD' A
#
# COMPACT_ATOMS: atom_id res chain seq x y z
N MET A 1 -33.79 -11.54 2.41
CA MET A 1 -32.40 -11.44 1.90
C MET A 1 -31.89 -9.99 1.86
N ASN A 2 -32.43 -9.04 2.65
CA ASN A 2 -32.13 -7.60 2.49
C ASN A 2 -31.08 -7.08 3.47
N GLY A 3 -30.97 -7.66 4.68
CA GLY A 3 -29.99 -7.24 5.69
C GLY A 3 -28.55 -7.58 5.34
N LEU A 4 -28.32 -8.72 4.67
CA LEU A 4 -26.97 -9.17 4.29
C LEU A 4 -26.35 -8.25 3.24
N ASN A 5 -27.13 -7.81 2.25
CA ASN A 5 -26.68 -6.87 1.21
C ASN A 5 -26.39 -5.46 1.78
N ALA A 6 -27.21 -4.99 2.73
CA ALA A 6 -26.98 -3.71 3.40
C ALA A 6 -25.70 -3.74 4.24
N LEU A 7 -25.45 -4.85 4.95
CA LEU A 7 -24.24 -5.05 5.75
C LEU A 7 -23.00 -5.15 4.87
N LEU A 8 -23.06 -5.91 3.77
CA LEU A 8 -21.98 -5.99 2.77
C LEU A 8 -21.67 -4.62 2.13
N SER A 9 -22.69 -3.82 1.83
CA SER A 9 -22.51 -2.47 1.28
C SER A 9 -21.88 -1.52 2.30
N SER A 10 -22.31 -1.57 3.56
CA SER A 10 -21.75 -0.77 4.64
C SER A 10 -20.29 -1.14 4.92
N VAL A 11 -19.99 -2.43 5.02
CA VAL A 11 -18.62 -2.94 5.17
C VAL A 11 -17.77 -2.55 3.96
N GLY A 12 -18.28 -2.69 2.73
CA GLY A 12 -17.59 -2.26 1.52
C GLY A 12 -17.30 -0.75 1.50
N GLY A 13 -18.22 0.07 2.00
CA GLY A 13 -18.02 1.52 2.17
C GLY A 13 -16.95 1.87 3.19
N LEU A 14 -16.94 1.18 4.33
CA LEU A 14 -15.91 1.34 5.36
C LEU A 14 -14.53 0.90 4.87
N VAL A 15 -14.44 -0.24 4.18
CA VAL A 15 -13.19 -0.72 3.59
C VAL A 15 -12.66 0.30 2.59
N LYS A 16 -13.50 0.83 1.70
CA LYS A 16 -13.08 1.88 0.76
C LYS A 16 -12.62 3.15 1.47
N GLY A 17 -13.32 3.58 2.51
CA GLY A 17 -12.95 4.76 3.30
C GLY A 17 -11.62 4.58 4.02
N VAL A 18 -11.42 3.44 4.67
CA VAL A 18 -10.18 3.11 5.38
C VAL A 18 -9.02 2.96 4.40
N THR A 19 -9.20 2.27 3.27
CA THR A 19 -8.16 2.13 2.25
C THR A 19 -7.80 3.49 1.64
N GLY A 20 -8.78 4.35 1.34
CA GLY A 20 -8.51 5.69 0.80
C GLY A 20 -7.77 6.58 1.79
N ALA A 21 -8.15 6.53 3.08
CA ALA A 21 -7.43 7.23 4.14
C ALA A 21 -6.01 6.67 4.31
N ALA A 22 -5.85 5.35 4.34
CA ALA A 22 -4.55 4.70 4.45
C ALA A 22 -3.61 5.11 3.30
N LEU A 23 -4.06 5.05 2.05
CA LEU A 23 -3.27 5.44 0.88
C LEU A 23 -2.84 6.92 0.94
N THR A 24 -3.70 7.79 1.48
CA THR A 24 -3.39 9.21 1.67
C THR A 24 -2.36 9.44 2.78
N LEU A 25 -2.36 8.60 3.82
CA LEU A 25 -1.48 8.74 4.98
C LEU A 25 -0.11 8.07 4.79
N ILE A 26 0.05 7.13 3.86
CA ILE A 26 1.35 6.52 3.54
C ILE A 26 2.47 7.56 3.32
N PRO A 27 2.32 8.60 2.46
CA PRO A 27 3.37 9.60 2.27
C PRO A 27 3.67 10.40 3.55
N LEU A 28 2.67 10.69 4.37
CA LEU A 28 2.87 11.32 5.67
C LEU A 28 3.71 10.41 6.59
N PHE A 29 3.35 9.14 6.69
CA PHE A 29 4.07 8.17 7.51
C PHE A 29 5.48 7.90 6.98
N LEU A 30 5.70 7.97 5.68
CA LEU A 30 7.02 7.91 5.06
C LEU A 30 7.90 9.08 5.52
N VAL A 31 7.36 10.31 5.48
CA VAL A 31 8.09 11.49 5.96
C VAL A 31 8.38 11.39 7.46
N VAL A 32 7.43 10.92 8.26
CA VAL A 32 7.62 10.70 9.71
C VAL A 32 8.76 9.69 9.95
N ASP A 33 8.82 8.60 9.19
CA ASP A 33 9.86 7.58 9.34
C ASP A 33 11.23 8.08 8.86
N ILE A 34 11.30 9.05 7.93
CA ILE A 34 12.57 9.67 7.51
C ILE A 34 13.13 10.58 8.61
N ILE A 35 12.28 11.36 9.29
CA ILE A 35 12.71 12.31 10.33
C ILE A 35 12.82 11.67 11.72
N SER A 36 12.08 10.59 11.96
CA SER A 36 12.05 9.82 13.20
C SER A 36 12.04 8.32 12.86
N PRO A 37 13.21 7.75 12.55
CA PRO A 37 13.34 6.37 12.08
C PRO A 37 12.69 5.34 13.01
N GLY A 38 11.88 4.45 12.42
CA GLY A 38 11.24 3.33 13.13
C GLY A 38 9.91 3.68 13.81
N THR A 39 9.40 4.90 13.63
CA THR A 39 8.12 5.34 14.23
C THR A 39 6.93 4.69 13.55
N THR A 40 6.99 4.53 12.23
CA THR A 40 5.88 3.96 11.43
C THR A 40 6.29 2.67 10.73
N ASN A 41 7.61 2.39 10.63
CA ASN A 41 8.20 1.26 9.91
C ASN A 41 7.82 1.20 8.42
N VAL A 42 7.31 2.31 7.86
CA VAL A 42 6.91 2.38 6.46
C VAL A 42 8.11 2.27 5.54
N VAL A 43 9.26 2.85 5.90
CA VAL A 43 10.49 2.73 5.10
C VAL A 43 10.97 1.28 5.06
N GLY A 44 10.94 0.56 6.19
CA GLY A 44 11.34 -0.85 6.25
C GLY A 44 10.41 -1.77 5.46
N ASN A 45 9.09 -1.54 5.53
CA ASN A 45 8.11 -2.31 4.77
C ASN A 45 8.22 -2.05 3.26
N LEU A 46 8.41 -0.79 2.85
CA LEU A 46 8.64 -0.45 1.45
C LEU A 46 9.98 -0.98 0.95
N GLY A 47 11.03 -0.95 1.78
CA GLY A 47 12.32 -1.56 1.47
C GLY A 47 12.19 -3.06 1.21
N THR A 48 11.47 -3.78 2.07
CA THR A 48 11.18 -5.22 1.89
C THR A 48 10.41 -5.48 0.58
N LEU A 49 9.45 -4.62 0.25
CA LEU A 49 8.72 -4.73 -1.01
C LEU A 49 9.65 -4.53 -2.21
N VAL A 50 10.47 -3.48 -2.21
CA VAL A 50 11.43 -3.22 -3.28
C VAL A 50 12.46 -4.36 -3.39
N ASP A 51 12.94 -4.88 -2.26
CA ASP A 51 13.86 -6.01 -2.18
C ASP A 51 13.28 -7.29 -2.79
N SER A 52 11.96 -7.50 -2.67
CA SER A 52 11.29 -8.64 -3.32
C SER A 52 11.34 -8.60 -4.86
N PHE A 53 11.53 -7.41 -5.44
CA PHE A 53 11.71 -7.24 -6.88
C PHE A 53 13.18 -7.15 -7.28
N THR A 54 14.00 -6.42 -6.53
CA THR A 54 15.43 -6.26 -6.85
C THR A 54 16.21 -7.56 -6.61
N GLY A 55 15.75 -8.42 -5.69
CA GLY A 55 16.32 -9.74 -5.43
C GLY A 55 16.24 -10.70 -6.62
N GLU A 56 15.27 -10.51 -7.51
CA GLU A 56 15.11 -11.26 -8.77
C GLU A 56 15.94 -10.65 -9.93
N GLY A 57 16.79 -9.67 -9.64
CA GLY A 57 17.64 -8.99 -10.62
C GLY A 57 16.85 -8.18 -11.64
N LEU A 58 17.31 -8.18 -12.89
CA LEU A 58 16.68 -7.40 -13.98
C LEU A 58 15.22 -7.81 -14.22
N THR A 59 14.90 -9.10 -14.05
CA THR A 59 13.55 -9.63 -14.25
C THR A 59 12.56 -8.99 -13.27
N GLY A 60 12.90 -8.95 -11.98
CA GLY A 60 12.00 -8.34 -10.99
C GLY A 60 11.88 -6.84 -11.13
N LEU A 61 12.94 -6.14 -11.57
CA LEU A 61 12.86 -4.72 -11.93
C LEU A 61 11.91 -4.46 -13.11
N VAL A 62 11.94 -5.30 -14.16
CA VAL A 62 11.00 -5.20 -15.28
C VAL A 62 9.56 -5.41 -14.82
N ILE A 63 9.32 -6.37 -13.92
CA ILE A 63 8.00 -6.62 -13.34
C ILE A 63 7.55 -5.42 -12.50
N LEU A 64 8.43 -4.85 -11.67
CA LEU A 64 8.13 -3.66 -10.87
C LEU A 64 7.74 -2.46 -11.75
N LEU A 65 8.48 -2.22 -12.83
CA LEU A 65 8.18 -1.15 -13.79
C LEU A 65 6.84 -1.39 -14.51
N PHE A 66 6.54 -2.66 -14.86
CA PHE A 66 5.27 -3.02 -15.46
C PHE A 66 4.09 -2.76 -14.50
N LEU A 67 4.23 -3.12 -13.22
CA LEU A 67 3.20 -2.84 -12.21
C LEU A 67 2.97 -1.34 -12.00
N LEU A 68 4.05 -0.55 -11.95
CA LEU A 68 3.96 0.91 -11.85
C LEU A 68 3.26 1.52 -13.08
N ALA A 69 3.52 1.00 -14.27
CA ALA A 69 2.88 1.44 -15.51
C ALA A 69 1.38 1.07 -15.59
N LEU A 70 0.93 0.06 -14.86
CA LEU A 70 -0.50 -0.31 -14.76
C LEU A 70 -1.26 0.50 -13.71
N TRP A 71 -0.52 1.11 -12.78
CA TRP A 71 -1.10 1.91 -11.71
C TRP A 71 -1.44 3.35 -12.16
N ASP A 72 -0.78 3.82 -13.22
CA ASP A 72 -1.06 5.11 -13.90
C ASP A 72 -2.33 5.04 -14.77
#